data_AF-A0AAW1XWK3-F1
#
_entry.id   AF-A0AAW1XWK3-F1
#
_cell.length_a   1.000
_cell.length_b   1.000
_cell.length_c   1.000
_cell.angle_alpha   90.00
_cell.angle_beta   90.00
_cell.angle_gamma   90.00
#
_symmetry.space_group_name_H-M   'P 1'
#
loop_
_entity.id
_entity.type
_entity.pdbx_description
1 polymer ?
#
loop_
_entity_poly.entity_id
_entity_poly.type
_entity_poly.pdbx_seq_one_letter_code
_entity_poly.pdbx_strand_id
1 'polypeptide(L)'
;MEQFNLIDFCLKEKPPKCAGIQRVLGIYEMAEKYWLEATFDKSILLWHIATDLCFYSDLDRYNHQAYPNSESKLTISKLLSEYMMYILAMRHFMLPKGIGKIRFRDTCTEATNFFEKRRDIITNGSSHARQALLGVNTELDPEAIIGDRSKTVLFEGCRLAKQLKSLETELEWTNEDKWELISQVWIEMLCYAASQCGWKEHGQQLRRGGELLTHVCLLMANLGLSEQFQIKRGTPTVGIITP
;
A
#
# COMPACT_ATOMS: atom_id res chain seq x y z
N MET A 1 -35.23 20.07 22.75
CA MET A 1 -35.20 18.68 23.24
C MET A 1 -36.07 17.90 22.28
N GLU A 2 -35.48 17.44 21.18
CA GLU A 2 -36.07 16.48 20.25
C GLU A 2 -34.94 15.55 19.83
N GLN A 3 -35.31 14.27 19.75
CA GLN A 3 -34.47 13.12 19.95
C GLN A 3 -33.73 12.74 18.66
N PHE A 4 -32.47 12.35 18.83
CA PHE A 4 -31.70 11.58 17.87
C PHE A 4 -32.39 10.21 17.69
N ASN A 5 -33.26 10.10 16.69
CA ASN A 5 -33.81 8.81 16.29
C ASN A 5 -32.77 8.07 15.43
N LEU A 6 -32.14 7.07 16.04
CA LEU A 6 -31.11 6.21 15.41
C LEU A 6 -31.66 5.45 14.18
N ILE A 7 -32.99 5.31 14.06
CA ILE A 7 -33.64 4.58 12.97
C ILE A 7 -33.76 5.42 11.69
N ASP A 8 -33.89 6.75 11.78
CA ASP A 8 -33.94 7.62 10.59
C ASP A 8 -32.59 7.78 9.88
N PHE A 9 -31.48 7.57 10.60
CA PHE A 9 -30.14 7.52 10.00
C PHE A 9 -29.92 6.22 9.22
N CYS A 10 -30.46 5.10 9.69
CA CYS A 10 -30.31 3.79 9.04
C CYS A 10 -31.25 3.59 7.84
N LEU A 11 -32.37 4.32 7.74
CA LEU A 11 -33.38 4.12 6.68
C LEU A 11 -33.23 5.03 5.43
N LYS A 12 -32.26 5.96 5.41
CA LYS A 12 -31.92 6.75 4.20
C LYS A 12 -30.95 6.07 3.25
N GLU A 13 -30.35 4.94 3.63
CA GLU A 13 -29.57 4.08 2.75
C GLU A 13 -30.51 3.10 2.04
N LYS A 14 -31.35 3.59 1.12
CA LYS A 14 -31.76 2.72 0.01
C LYS A 14 -30.54 2.64 -0.91
N PRO A 15 -29.89 1.47 -1.05
CA PRO A 15 -28.71 1.39 -1.88
C PRO A 15 -29.11 1.73 -3.31
N PRO A 16 -28.48 2.74 -3.95
CA PRO A 16 -28.63 2.89 -5.37
C PRO A 16 -28.15 1.59 -6.03
N LYS A 17 -29.01 0.97 -6.84
CA LYS A 17 -28.61 -0.13 -7.73
C LYS A 17 -27.67 0.45 -8.79
N CYS A 18 -26.42 0.67 -8.44
CA CYS A 18 -25.37 1.15 -9.32
C CYS A 18 -24.24 0.12 -9.31
N ALA A 19 -23.80 -0.28 -10.50
CA ALA A 19 -22.65 -1.16 -10.72
C ALA A 19 -21.34 -0.66 -10.06
N GLY A 20 -21.32 0.54 -9.48
CA GLY A 20 -20.21 1.08 -8.70
C GLY A 20 -20.03 0.43 -7.33
N ILE A 21 -21.09 -0.06 -6.67
CA ILE A 21 -20.96 -0.67 -5.32
C ILE A 21 -20.32 -2.07 -5.42
N GLN A 22 -20.62 -2.85 -6.45
CA GLN A 22 -19.90 -4.11 -6.72
C GLN A 22 -18.42 -3.87 -7.07
N ARG A 23 -18.09 -2.77 -7.76
CA ARG A 23 -16.70 -2.35 -8.01
C ARG A 23 -15.96 -1.96 -6.74
N VAL A 24 -16.59 -1.20 -5.85
CA VAL A 24 -16.03 -0.86 -4.53
C VAL A 24 -15.84 -2.12 -3.67
N LEU A 25 -16.80 -3.04 -3.65
CA LEU A 25 -16.67 -4.30 -2.91
C LEU A 25 -15.53 -5.18 -3.44
N GLY A 26 -15.35 -5.30 -4.77
CA GLY A 26 -14.22 -6.05 -5.36
C GLY A 26 -12.85 -5.37 -5.16
N ILE A 27 -12.81 -4.03 -5.13
CA ILE A 27 -11.64 -3.22 -4.75
C ILE A 27 -11.21 -3.56 -3.31
N TYR A 28 -12.17 -3.53 -2.38
CA TYR A 28 -11.91 -3.87 -0.99
C TYR A 28 -11.53 -5.33 -0.85
N GLU A 29 -12.20 -6.30 -1.46
CA GLU A 29 -11.85 -7.72 -1.31
C GLU A 29 -10.42 -8.06 -1.77
N MET A 30 -9.95 -7.50 -2.90
CA MET A 30 -8.56 -7.70 -3.35
C MET A 30 -7.56 -7.00 -2.42
N ALA A 31 -7.78 -5.72 -2.12
CA ALA A 31 -6.89 -4.96 -1.24
C ALA A 31 -6.86 -5.55 0.18
N GLU A 32 -8.03 -5.92 0.70
CA GLU A 32 -8.26 -6.53 2.01
C GLU A 32 -7.63 -7.92 2.08
N LYS A 33 -7.71 -8.76 1.04
CA LYS A 33 -6.97 -10.02 0.99
C LYS A 33 -5.46 -9.80 1.18
N TYR A 34 -4.89 -8.86 0.44
CA TYR A 34 -3.46 -8.55 0.54
C TYR A 34 -3.08 -7.74 1.79
N TRP A 35 -4.06 -7.15 2.48
CA TRP A 35 -3.86 -6.36 3.70
C TRP A 35 -4.06 -7.19 4.98
N LEU A 36 -5.06 -8.07 5.03
CA LEU A 36 -5.38 -8.92 6.18
C LEU A 36 -4.42 -10.11 6.34
N GLU A 37 -3.91 -10.65 5.23
CA GLU A 37 -3.04 -11.83 5.25
C GLU A 37 -1.54 -11.49 5.40
N ALA A 38 -1.17 -10.21 5.30
CA ALA A 38 0.21 -9.76 5.19
C ALA A 38 0.63 -8.85 6.36
N THR A 39 1.86 -9.03 6.86
CA THR A 39 2.48 -8.04 7.75
C THR A 39 2.72 -6.73 6.98
N PHE A 40 2.61 -5.57 7.60
CA PHE A 40 2.68 -4.26 6.90
C PHE A 40 3.92 -4.08 6.01
N ASP A 41 5.07 -4.56 6.47
CA ASP A 41 6.33 -4.59 5.71
C ASP A 41 6.32 -5.55 4.51
N LYS A 42 5.56 -6.65 4.59
CA LYS A 42 5.26 -7.53 3.45
C LYS A 42 4.41 -6.77 2.42
N SER A 43 3.38 -6.07 2.86
CA SER A 43 2.46 -5.31 2.00
C SER A 43 3.19 -4.22 1.20
N ILE A 44 4.06 -3.43 1.85
CA ILE A 44 4.87 -2.40 1.15
C ILE A 44 5.67 -3.02 0.00
N LEU A 45 6.36 -4.14 0.24
CA LEU A 45 7.20 -4.79 -0.77
C LEU A 45 6.37 -5.38 -1.92
N LEU A 46 5.27 -6.07 -1.59
CA LEU A 46 4.35 -6.66 -2.56
C LEU A 46 3.81 -5.59 -3.52
N TRP A 47 3.20 -4.55 -2.96
CA TRP A 47 2.60 -3.47 -3.72
C TRP A 47 3.64 -2.66 -4.47
N HIS A 48 4.86 -2.51 -3.95
CA HIS A 48 5.94 -1.83 -4.67
C HIS A 48 6.32 -2.56 -5.96
N ILE A 49 6.56 -3.87 -5.86
CA ILE A 49 6.89 -4.70 -7.02
C ILE A 49 5.73 -4.66 -8.03
N ALA A 50 4.50 -4.82 -7.56
CA ALA A 50 3.33 -4.79 -8.43
C ALA A 50 3.16 -3.43 -9.13
N THR A 51 3.30 -2.33 -8.39
CA THR A 51 3.21 -0.97 -8.91
C THR A 51 4.28 -0.71 -9.97
N ASP A 52 5.53 -1.13 -9.74
CA ASP A 52 6.62 -0.95 -10.72
C ASP A 52 6.35 -1.73 -12.01
N LEU A 53 5.92 -2.99 -11.89
CA LEU A 53 5.59 -3.81 -13.05
C LEU A 53 4.40 -3.27 -13.85
N CYS A 54 3.34 -2.80 -13.18
CA CYS A 54 2.18 -2.17 -13.81
C CYS A 54 2.56 -0.84 -14.49
N PHE A 55 3.31 0.02 -13.80
CA PHE A 55 3.75 1.33 -14.31
C PHE A 55 4.46 1.21 -15.65
N TYR A 56 5.50 0.36 -15.71
CA TYR A 56 6.28 0.21 -16.93
C TYR A 56 5.55 -0.60 -18.01
N SER A 57 4.68 -1.54 -17.63
CA SER A 57 3.81 -2.22 -18.61
C SER A 57 2.91 -1.23 -19.36
N ASP A 58 2.32 -0.28 -18.63
CA ASP A 58 1.43 0.71 -19.22
C ASP A 58 2.24 1.76 -20.02
N LEU A 59 3.39 2.19 -19.52
CA LEU A 59 4.27 3.12 -20.23
C LEU A 59 4.73 2.57 -21.59
N ASP A 60 5.06 1.28 -21.64
CA ASP A 60 5.43 0.58 -22.88
C ASP A 60 4.21 0.45 -23.82
N ARG A 61 2.99 0.21 -23.29
CA ARG A 61 1.75 0.08 -24.06
C ARG A 61 1.35 1.39 -24.76
N TYR A 62 1.58 2.53 -24.12
CA TYR A 62 1.21 3.86 -24.64
C TYR A 62 2.34 4.57 -25.40
N ASN A 63 3.36 3.85 -25.89
CA ASN A 63 4.45 4.38 -26.73
C ASN A 63 5.16 5.62 -26.16
N HIS A 64 5.31 5.73 -24.84
CA HIS A 64 5.87 6.92 -24.18
C HIS A 64 5.18 8.25 -24.59
N GLN A 65 3.91 8.22 -25.02
CA GLN A 65 3.19 9.43 -25.44
C GLN A 65 2.96 10.35 -24.24
N ALA A 66 3.87 11.32 -24.10
CA ALA A 66 4.01 12.26 -23.00
C ALA A 66 4.12 11.56 -21.62
N TYR A 67 5.17 11.90 -20.87
CA TYR A 67 5.19 11.53 -19.46
C TYR A 67 3.85 11.91 -18.82
N PRO A 68 3.18 10.97 -18.14
CA PRO A 68 1.87 11.23 -17.57
C PRO A 68 1.96 12.47 -16.67
N ASN A 69 0.91 13.29 -16.70
CA ASN A 69 0.84 14.51 -15.88
C ASN A 69 1.31 14.21 -14.45
N SER A 70 2.07 15.12 -13.83
CA SER A 70 2.60 14.95 -12.48
C SER A 70 1.51 14.68 -11.45
N GLU A 71 0.28 15.11 -11.74
CA GLU A 71 -0.91 14.93 -10.90
C GLU A 71 -1.73 13.67 -11.23
N SER A 72 -1.29 12.86 -12.21
CA SER A 72 -1.99 11.62 -12.53
C SER A 72 -1.85 10.61 -11.38
N LYS A 73 -2.90 9.80 -11.17
CA LYS A 73 -2.90 8.71 -10.17
C LYS A 73 -1.76 7.73 -10.38
N LEU A 74 -1.38 7.51 -11.64
CA LEU A 74 -0.22 6.71 -12.02
C LEU A 74 1.09 7.31 -11.48
N THR A 75 1.34 8.60 -11.70
CA THR A 75 2.54 9.29 -11.21
C THR A 75 2.57 9.35 -9.68
N ILE A 76 1.43 9.71 -9.05
CA ILE A 76 1.29 9.76 -7.59
C ILE A 76 1.55 8.39 -6.97
N SER A 77 0.94 7.33 -7.52
CA SER A 77 1.14 5.95 -7.06
C SER A 77 2.60 5.54 -7.11
N LYS A 78 3.30 5.86 -8.21
CA LYS A 78 4.72 5.54 -8.35
C LYS A 78 5.59 6.27 -7.33
N LEU A 79 5.33 7.57 -7.11
CA LEU A 79 6.06 8.36 -6.11
C LEU A 79 5.80 7.87 -4.68
N LEU A 80 4.55 7.57 -4.32
CA LEU A 80 4.22 7.04 -3.00
C LEU A 80 4.85 5.66 -2.79
N SER A 81 4.81 4.80 -3.79
CA SER A 81 5.46 3.49 -3.79
C SER A 81 6.96 3.58 -3.52
N GLU A 82 7.67 4.48 -4.22
CA GLU A 82 9.11 4.71 -4.02
C GLU A 82 9.41 5.30 -2.65
N TYR A 83 8.58 6.24 -2.18
CA TYR A 83 8.71 6.82 -0.85
C TYR A 83 8.51 5.79 0.25
N MET A 84 7.46 4.97 0.19
CA MET A 84 7.19 3.94 1.19
C MET A 84 8.30 2.88 1.23
N MET A 85 8.87 2.54 0.07
CA MET A 85 10.07 1.70 0.00
C MET A 85 11.31 2.36 0.61
N TYR A 86 11.54 3.64 0.35
CA TYR A 86 12.60 4.39 1.00
C TYR A 86 12.44 4.35 2.52
N ILE A 87 11.23 4.56 3.04
CA ILE A 87 10.97 4.47 4.47
C ILE A 87 11.27 3.06 4.98
N LEU A 88 10.81 2.01 4.29
CA LEU A 88 11.08 0.63 4.68
C LEU A 88 12.59 0.29 4.72
N ALA A 89 13.37 0.79 3.76
CA ALA A 89 14.79 0.49 3.66
C ALA A 89 15.66 1.35 4.61
N MET A 90 15.36 2.65 4.68
CA MET A 90 16.23 3.67 5.30
C MET A 90 15.71 4.22 6.63
N ARG A 91 14.39 4.19 6.85
CA ARG A 91 13.70 4.79 8.00
C ARG A 91 12.72 3.81 8.67
N HIS A 92 12.96 2.51 8.56
CA HIS A 92 12.16 1.42 9.14
C HIS A 92 11.74 1.61 10.60
N PHE A 93 12.49 2.36 11.41
CA PHE A 93 12.12 2.70 12.79
C PHE A 93 10.88 3.60 12.89
N MET A 94 10.47 4.25 11.80
CA MET A 94 9.23 5.02 11.71
C MET A 94 8.04 4.15 11.29
N LEU A 95 8.24 2.88 10.97
CA LEU A 95 7.18 1.95 10.62
C LEU A 95 6.77 1.10 11.83
N PRO A 96 5.57 0.47 11.78
CA PRO A 96 5.22 -0.60 12.70
C PRO A 96 6.35 -1.63 12.85
N LYS A 97 6.50 -2.19 14.06
CA LYS A 97 7.50 -3.22 14.32
C LYS A 97 7.28 -4.42 13.39
N GLY A 98 8.34 -4.85 12.73
CA GLY A 98 8.30 -5.96 11.77
C GLY A 98 9.70 -6.42 11.38
N ILE A 99 9.78 -7.29 10.39
CA ILE A 99 11.04 -7.84 9.86
C ILE A 99 11.42 -7.21 8.52
N GLY A 100 10.99 -5.97 8.29
CA GLY A 100 11.00 -5.33 6.97
C GLY A 100 12.39 -5.25 6.33
N LYS A 101 13.43 -4.97 7.11
CA LYS A 101 14.83 -5.01 6.64
C LYS A 101 15.28 -6.39 6.17
N ILE A 102 14.90 -7.43 6.92
CA ILE A 102 15.25 -8.81 6.60
C ILE A 102 14.50 -9.20 5.33
N ARG A 103 13.19 -8.94 5.29
CA ARG A 103 12.34 -9.24 4.14
C ARG A 103 12.78 -8.51 2.87
N PHE A 104 13.14 -7.23 2.97
CA PHE A 104 13.69 -6.45 1.86
C PHE A 104 14.98 -7.11 1.32
N ARG A 105 15.93 -7.43 2.20
CA ARG A 105 17.20 -8.06 1.81
C ARG A 105 17.00 -9.43 1.16
N ASP A 106 16.15 -10.26 1.74
CA ASP A 106 15.88 -11.60 1.24
C ASP A 106 15.20 -11.51 -0.13
N THR A 107 14.25 -10.59 -0.31
CA THR A 107 13.58 -10.33 -1.60
C THR A 107 14.57 -9.80 -2.65
N CYS A 108 15.48 -8.89 -2.29
CA CYS A 108 16.55 -8.44 -3.19
C CYS A 108 17.50 -9.58 -3.58
N THR A 109 17.81 -10.48 -2.64
CA THR A 109 18.65 -11.65 -2.90
C THR A 109 17.96 -12.60 -3.88
N GLU A 110 16.67 -12.86 -3.69
CA GLU A 110 15.87 -13.66 -4.63
C GLU A 110 15.81 -13.03 -6.02
N ALA A 111 15.57 -11.71 -6.10
CA ALA A 111 15.55 -10.99 -7.37
C ALA A 111 16.91 -11.06 -8.09
N THR A 112 18.00 -10.87 -7.34
CA THR A 112 19.37 -10.96 -7.88
C THR A 112 19.62 -12.35 -8.46
N ASN A 113 19.35 -13.41 -7.69
CA ASN A 113 19.48 -14.80 -8.13
C ASN A 113 18.60 -15.11 -9.35
N PHE A 114 17.38 -14.56 -9.39
CA PHE A 114 16.45 -14.73 -10.50
C PHE A 114 17.00 -14.14 -11.81
N PHE A 115 17.57 -12.93 -11.74
CA PHE A 115 18.15 -12.24 -12.90
C PHE A 115 19.49 -12.84 -13.34
N GLU A 116 20.34 -13.24 -12.39
CA GLU A 116 21.63 -13.87 -12.71
C GLU A 116 21.47 -15.15 -13.53
N LYS A 117 20.49 -15.99 -13.16
CA LYS A 117 20.13 -17.20 -13.91
C LYS A 117 19.57 -16.93 -15.32
N ARG A 118 19.27 -15.68 -15.66
CA ARG A 118 18.65 -15.24 -16.91
C ARG A 118 19.45 -14.15 -17.63
N ARG A 119 20.72 -13.96 -17.27
CA ARG A 119 21.58 -12.91 -17.86
C ARG A 119 21.66 -12.99 -19.38
N ASP A 120 21.63 -14.19 -19.94
CA ASP A 120 21.72 -14.39 -21.40
C ASP A 120 20.47 -13.87 -22.15
N ILE A 121 19.33 -13.76 -21.46
CA ILE A 121 18.05 -13.30 -22.02
C ILE A 121 17.79 -11.83 -21.66
N ILE A 122 18.26 -11.36 -20.51
CA ILE A 122 18.10 -9.97 -20.05
C ILE A 122 19.17 -9.09 -20.72
N THR A 123 18.96 -8.75 -21.98
CA THR A 123 19.92 -7.98 -22.79
C THR A 123 19.67 -6.47 -22.77
N ASN A 124 18.43 -6.03 -22.50
CA ASN A 124 18.05 -4.60 -22.45
C ASN A 124 17.66 -4.14 -21.03
N GLY A 125 18.55 -4.39 -20.06
CA GLY A 125 18.48 -3.87 -18.70
C GLY A 125 17.13 -4.09 -18.00
N SER A 126 16.61 -3.03 -17.35
CA SER A 126 15.41 -3.11 -16.51
C SER A 126 14.12 -3.45 -17.27
N SER A 127 14.02 -3.16 -18.57
CA SER A 127 12.81 -3.51 -19.35
C SER A 127 12.70 -5.04 -19.53
N HIS A 128 13.76 -5.71 -19.98
CA HIS A 128 13.77 -7.17 -20.11
C HIS A 128 13.68 -7.87 -18.74
N ALA A 129 14.25 -7.28 -17.69
CA ALA A 129 14.11 -7.80 -16.33
C ALA A 129 12.63 -7.84 -15.88
N ARG A 130 11.86 -6.78 -16.15
CA ARG A 130 10.43 -6.73 -15.85
C ARG A 130 9.62 -7.71 -16.69
N GLN A 131 9.93 -7.83 -17.98
CA GLN A 131 9.29 -8.81 -18.85
C GLN A 131 9.57 -10.24 -18.36
N ALA A 132 10.80 -10.54 -17.95
CA ALA A 132 11.16 -11.83 -17.38
C ALA A 132 10.38 -12.13 -16.09
N LEU A 133 10.21 -11.15 -15.20
CA LEU A 133 9.39 -11.28 -13.99
C LEU A 133 7.91 -11.53 -14.30
N LEU A 134 7.34 -10.78 -15.26
CA LEU A 134 5.96 -10.97 -15.70
C LEU A 134 5.73 -12.33 -16.40
N GLY A 135 6.77 -12.89 -17.03
CA GLY A 135 6.71 -14.20 -17.69
C GLY A 135 6.81 -15.40 -16.74
N VAL A 136 7.12 -15.22 -15.46
CA VAL A 136 7.21 -16.34 -14.49
C VAL A 136 5.84 -16.96 -14.27
N ASN A 137 5.72 -18.28 -14.23
CA ASN A 137 4.47 -18.90 -13.79
C ASN A 137 4.27 -18.66 -12.29
N THR A 138 3.24 -17.87 -11.94
CA THR A 138 2.91 -17.44 -10.58
C THR A 138 1.69 -18.17 -10.00
N GLU A 139 1.13 -19.14 -10.74
CA GLU A 139 -0.04 -19.94 -10.32
C GLU A 139 0.33 -21.11 -9.41
N LEU A 140 1.61 -21.52 -9.43
CA LEU A 140 2.12 -22.50 -8.49
C LEU A 140 2.29 -21.83 -7.13
N ASP A 141 1.55 -22.34 -6.14
CA ASP A 141 1.66 -21.90 -4.77
C ASP A 141 3.08 -22.17 -4.24
N PRO A 142 3.85 -21.14 -3.85
CA PRO A 142 5.20 -21.32 -3.31
C PRO A 142 5.22 -22.27 -2.09
N GLU A 143 4.11 -22.32 -1.35
CA GLU A 143 3.94 -23.17 -0.17
C GLU A 143 3.99 -24.68 -0.50
N ALA A 144 3.67 -25.07 -1.73
CA ALA A 144 3.61 -26.48 -2.12
C ALA A 144 4.97 -27.09 -2.47
N ILE A 145 6.02 -26.28 -2.71
CA ILE A 145 7.28 -26.76 -3.31
C ILE A 145 8.48 -26.58 -2.39
N ILE A 146 8.46 -25.62 -1.46
CA ILE A 146 9.61 -25.37 -0.57
C ILE A 146 9.07 -25.24 0.85
N GLY A 147 9.23 -26.30 1.63
CA GLY A 147 8.82 -26.41 3.04
C GLY A 147 9.57 -25.48 4.01
N ASP A 148 9.97 -24.30 3.57
CA ASP A 148 10.44 -23.22 4.42
C ASP A 148 9.77 -21.94 3.96
N ARG A 149 9.23 -21.20 4.93
CA ARG A 149 8.59 -19.90 4.74
C ARG A 149 9.56 -18.97 4.01
N SER A 150 9.54 -18.95 2.68
CA SER A 150 10.32 -17.95 1.95
C SER A 150 9.82 -16.60 2.43
N LYS A 151 10.65 -15.89 3.21
CA LYS A 151 10.32 -14.54 3.71
C LYS A 151 10.08 -13.58 2.55
N THR A 152 10.53 -13.94 1.35
CA THR A 152 10.52 -13.15 0.15
C THR A 152 9.13 -12.98 -0.43
N VAL A 153 8.96 -11.93 -1.22
CA VAL A 153 7.67 -11.58 -1.83
C VAL A 153 7.76 -11.31 -3.33
N LEU A 154 8.86 -11.71 -3.96
CA LEU A 154 9.11 -11.35 -5.36
C LEU A 154 8.01 -11.89 -6.28
N PHE A 155 7.74 -13.18 -6.20
CA PHE A 155 6.75 -13.83 -7.06
C PHE A 155 5.31 -13.53 -6.64
N GLU A 156 5.05 -13.32 -5.35
CA GLU A 156 3.76 -12.82 -4.88
C GLU A 156 3.49 -11.41 -5.42
N GLY A 157 4.48 -10.52 -5.46
CA GLY A 157 4.36 -9.19 -6.07
C GLY A 157 4.12 -9.27 -7.59
N CYS A 158 4.78 -10.22 -8.27
CA CYS A 158 4.50 -10.50 -9.69
C CYS A 158 3.08 -11.01 -9.91
N ARG A 159 2.58 -11.87 -9.01
CA ARG A 159 1.20 -12.38 -9.03
C ARG A 159 0.20 -11.24 -8.87
N LEU A 160 0.41 -10.36 -7.89
CA LEU A 160 -0.41 -9.17 -7.69
C LEU A 160 -0.40 -8.26 -8.93
N ALA A 161 0.76 -8.03 -9.55
CA ALA A 161 0.87 -7.25 -10.79
C ALA A 161 -0.01 -7.82 -11.92
N LYS A 162 0.01 -9.14 -12.08
CA LYS A 162 -0.81 -9.83 -13.09
C LYS A 162 -2.30 -9.73 -12.78
N GLN A 163 -2.68 -9.90 -11.52
CA GLN A 163 -4.07 -9.75 -11.09
C GLN A 163 -4.56 -8.33 -11.35
N LEU A 164 -3.80 -7.29 -10.97
CA LEU A 164 -4.14 -5.90 -11.25
C LEU A 164 -4.31 -5.62 -12.75
N LYS A 165 -3.50 -6.27 -13.59
CA LYS A 165 -3.62 -6.18 -15.05
C LYS A 165 -4.82 -6.96 -15.58
N SER A 166 -5.18 -8.09 -14.97
CA SER A 166 -6.33 -8.89 -15.40
C SER A 166 -7.66 -8.20 -15.08
N LEU A 167 -7.71 -7.31 -14.08
CA LEU A 167 -8.89 -6.46 -13.81
C LEU A 167 -9.33 -5.67 -15.06
N GLU A 168 -8.39 -5.15 -15.84
CA GLU A 168 -8.70 -4.42 -17.08
C GLU A 168 -9.32 -5.32 -18.15
N THR A 169 -8.88 -6.58 -18.24
CA THR A 169 -9.28 -7.50 -19.31
C THR A 169 -10.48 -8.36 -18.94
N GLU A 170 -10.67 -8.68 -17.66
CA GLU A 170 -11.66 -9.66 -17.17
C GLU A 170 -12.86 -9.00 -16.49
N LEU A 171 -12.68 -7.80 -15.92
CA LEU A 171 -13.72 -7.10 -15.14
C LEU A 171 -14.11 -5.74 -15.76
N GLU A 172 -13.75 -5.50 -17.03
CA GLU A 172 -14.03 -4.26 -17.77
C GLU A 172 -13.52 -2.98 -17.07
N TRP A 173 -12.46 -3.07 -16.27
CA TRP A 173 -11.86 -1.88 -15.65
C TRP A 173 -11.13 -1.02 -16.67
N THR A 174 -11.26 0.29 -16.51
CA THR A 174 -10.38 1.23 -17.21
C THR A 174 -9.00 1.25 -16.58
N ASN A 175 -8.00 1.77 -17.30
CA ASN A 175 -6.68 1.98 -16.75
C ASN A 175 -6.73 2.94 -15.55
N GLU A 176 -7.62 3.94 -15.61
CA GLU A 176 -7.90 4.89 -14.56
C GLU A 176 -8.45 4.24 -13.29
N ASP A 177 -9.34 3.24 -13.41
CA ASP A 177 -9.86 2.48 -12.26
C ASP A 177 -8.74 1.70 -11.56
N LYS A 178 -7.87 1.04 -12.34
CA LYS A 178 -6.71 0.31 -11.80
C LYS A 178 -5.77 1.23 -11.04
N TRP A 179 -5.44 2.40 -11.61
CA TRP A 179 -4.56 3.36 -10.94
C TRP A 179 -5.22 4.09 -9.77
N GLU A 180 -6.55 4.21 -9.76
CA GLU A 180 -7.29 4.66 -8.57
C GLU A 180 -7.11 3.68 -7.41
N LEU A 181 -7.32 2.38 -7.65
CA LEU A 181 -7.10 1.34 -6.63
C LEU A 181 -5.68 1.41 -6.07
N ILE A 182 -4.67 1.41 -6.95
CA ILE A 182 -3.26 1.45 -6.53
C ILE A 182 -2.97 2.72 -5.72
N SER A 183 -3.49 3.87 -6.16
CA SER A 183 -3.29 5.14 -5.46
C SER A 183 -3.94 5.14 -4.07
N GLN A 184 -5.17 4.62 -3.94
CA GLN A 184 -5.87 4.51 -2.67
C GLN A 184 -5.10 3.65 -1.67
N VAL A 185 -4.63 2.48 -2.11
CA VAL A 185 -3.83 1.59 -1.26
C VAL A 185 -2.56 2.28 -0.76
N TRP A 186 -1.84 3.01 -1.61
CA TRP A 186 -0.65 3.73 -1.16
C TRP A 186 -0.95 4.87 -0.17
N ILE A 187 -2.06 5.60 -0.37
CA ILE A 187 -2.52 6.63 0.56
C ILE A 187 -2.86 6.00 1.92
N GLU A 188 -3.58 4.88 1.92
CA GLU A 188 -3.92 4.13 3.14
C GLU A 188 -2.67 3.65 3.87
N MET A 189 -1.70 3.07 3.15
CA MET A 189 -0.42 2.64 3.74
C MET A 189 0.36 3.81 4.33
N LEU A 190 0.36 4.97 3.67
CA LEU A 190 1.04 6.18 4.14
C LEU A 190 0.38 6.70 5.43
N CYS A 191 -0.95 6.80 5.46
CA CYS A 191 -1.72 7.21 6.64
C CYS A 191 -1.56 6.21 7.80
N TYR A 192 -1.57 4.91 7.50
CA TYR A 192 -1.32 3.87 8.49
C TYR A 192 0.09 3.98 9.07
N ALA A 193 1.12 4.08 8.23
CA ALA A 193 2.49 4.28 8.72
C ALA A 193 2.64 5.54 9.58
N ALA A 194 2.02 6.64 9.17
CA ALA A 194 2.04 7.89 9.93
C ALA A 194 1.35 7.74 11.30
N SER A 195 0.20 7.07 11.35
CA SER A 195 -0.55 6.85 12.59
C SER A 195 0.02 5.77 13.50
N GLN A 196 0.92 4.92 13.02
CA GLN A 196 1.60 3.91 13.83
C GLN A 196 3.03 4.32 14.23
N CYS A 197 3.56 5.38 13.63
CA CYS A 197 4.85 5.93 14.01
C CYS A 197 4.76 6.60 15.39
N GLY A 198 5.74 6.32 16.26
CA GLY A 198 5.77 6.91 17.58
C GLY A 198 6.09 8.41 17.55
N TRP A 199 5.50 9.18 18.46
CA TRP A 199 5.76 10.63 18.58
C TRP A 199 7.21 10.97 18.81
N LYS A 200 7.98 10.08 19.47
CA LYS A 200 9.41 10.27 19.68
C LYS A 200 10.15 10.25 18.33
N GLU A 201 9.81 9.29 17.48
CA GLU A 201 10.39 9.13 16.15
C GLU A 201 9.99 10.31 15.26
N HIS A 202 8.71 10.71 15.25
CA HIS A 202 8.26 11.95 14.59
C HIS A 202 9.04 13.18 15.06
N GLY A 203 9.15 13.37 16.37
CA GLY A 203 9.86 14.51 16.97
C GLY A 203 11.35 14.56 16.62
N GLN A 204 11.99 13.40 16.43
CA GLN A 204 13.37 13.33 15.96
C GLN A 204 13.52 13.83 14.52
N GLN A 205 12.54 13.57 13.66
CA GLN A 205 12.58 13.97 12.25
C GLN A 205 12.26 15.45 12.03
N LEU A 206 11.44 16.06 12.89
CA LEU A 206 11.20 17.51 12.84
C LEU A 206 12.49 18.32 12.95
N ARG A 207 13.45 17.85 13.77
CA ARG A 207 14.76 18.50 13.93
C ARG A 207 15.67 18.37 12.70
N ARG A 208 15.30 17.55 11.72
CA ARG A 208 16.10 17.21 10.53
C ARG A 208 15.47 17.67 9.22
N GLY A 209 14.50 18.58 9.27
CA GLY A 209 13.83 19.13 8.09
C GLY A 209 12.40 18.62 7.86
N GLY A 210 11.91 17.71 8.71
CA GLY A 210 10.55 17.17 8.63
C GLY A 210 10.42 16.05 7.58
N GLU A 211 10.32 14.79 8.02
CA GLU A 211 9.98 13.69 7.12
C GLU A 211 8.49 13.76 6.73
N LEU A 212 8.13 13.41 5.49
CA LEU A 212 6.76 13.49 4.97
C LEU A 212 5.74 12.75 5.87
N LEU A 213 6.11 11.58 6.42
CA LEU A 213 5.26 10.85 7.36
C LEU A 213 4.86 11.68 8.59
N THR A 214 5.73 12.58 9.03
CA THR A 214 5.43 13.48 10.14
C THR A 214 4.42 14.55 9.73
N HIS A 215 4.54 15.09 8.52
CA HIS A 215 3.55 16.02 7.99
C HIS A 215 2.18 15.35 7.82
N VAL A 216 2.13 14.12 7.32
CA VAL A 216 0.89 13.33 7.21
C VAL A 216 0.28 13.10 8.59
N CYS A 217 1.08 12.71 9.59
CA CYS A 217 0.62 12.52 10.97
C CYS A 217 0.01 13.81 11.56
N LEU A 218 0.67 14.95 11.39
CA LEU A 218 0.17 16.25 11.84
C LEU A 218 -1.10 16.70 11.09
N LEU A 219 -1.18 16.43 9.79
CA LEU A 219 -2.37 16.71 9.00
C LEU A 219 -3.55 15.87 9.47
N MET A 220 -3.35 14.56 9.66
CA MET A 220 -4.36 13.67 10.20
C MET A 220 -4.82 14.09 11.60
N ALA A 221 -3.89 14.55 12.45
CA ALA A 221 -4.22 15.09 13.77
C ALA A 221 -5.11 16.34 13.67
N ASN A 222 -4.76 17.27 12.78
CA ASN A 222 -5.51 18.50 12.56
C ASN A 222 -6.93 18.23 12.00
N LEU A 223 -7.09 17.16 11.22
CA LEU A 223 -8.39 16.73 10.68
C LEU A 223 -9.20 15.86 11.65
N GLY A 224 -8.67 15.54 12.84
CA GLY A 224 -9.34 14.67 13.81
C GLY A 224 -9.36 13.19 13.43
N LEU A 225 -8.53 12.76 12.48
CA LEU A 225 -8.47 11.40 11.95
C LEU A 225 -7.46 10.50 12.69
N SER A 226 -6.87 10.99 13.77
CA SER A 226 -5.87 10.25 14.54
C SER A 226 -6.47 9.68 15.81
N GLU A 227 -6.51 8.35 15.94
CA GLU A 227 -6.93 7.66 17.18
C GLU A 227 -6.09 8.06 18.40
N GLN A 228 -4.86 8.51 18.16
CA GLN A 228 -3.92 8.95 19.18
C GLN A 228 -4.32 10.25 19.90
N PHE A 229 -5.34 10.98 19.39
CA PHE A 229 -5.83 12.24 19.97
C PHE A 229 -7.12 12.09 20.79
N GLN A 230 -7.46 10.88 21.24
CA GLN A 230 -8.44 10.76 22.32
C GLN A 230 -7.84 11.30 23.62
N ILE A 231 -7.92 12.62 23.80
CA ILE A 231 -7.79 13.26 25.10
C ILE A 231 -8.87 12.65 25.97
N LYS A 232 -8.51 11.69 26.84
CA LYS A 232 -9.35 11.34 27.98
C LYS A 232 -9.58 12.63 28.75
N ARG A 233 -10.73 13.27 28.55
CA ARG A 233 -11.18 14.35 29.41
C ARG A 233 -11.20 13.76 30.81
N GLY A 234 -10.27 14.21 31.65
CA GLY A 234 -10.13 13.74 33.02
C GLY A 234 -11.49 13.82 33.71
N THR A 235 -11.89 12.73 34.33
CA THR A 235 -12.98 12.72 35.30
C THR A 235 -12.66 13.79 36.36
N PRO A 236 -13.54 14.78 36.60
CA PRO A 236 -13.35 15.68 37.73
C PRO A 236 -13.62 14.87 38.99
N THR A 237 -12.57 14.52 39.73
CA THR A 237 -12.74 14.06 41.12
C THR A 237 -13.16 15.27 41.95
N VAL A 238 -14.47 15.46 42.09
CA VAL A 238 -15.04 16.26 43.16
C VAL A 238 -14.79 15.47 44.45
N GLY A 239 -13.68 15.78 45.12
CA GLY A 239 -13.47 15.37 46.50
C GLY A 239 -14.42 16.16 47.38
N ILE A 240 -15.54 15.53 47.77
CA ILE A 240 -16.38 16.06 48.85
C ILE A 240 -15.55 15.92 50.13
N ILE A 241 -15.08 17.07 50.62
CA ILE A 241 -14.60 17.22 51.99
C ILE A 241 -15.85 17.36 52.86
N THR A 242 -16.06 16.44 53.79
CA THR A 242 -16.78 16.76 55.04
C THR A 242 -16.17 15.98 56.22
N PRO A 243 -16.13 16.61 57.41
CA PRO A 243 -15.44 16.12 58.61
C PRO A 243 -16.22 15.04 59.38
#